data_AF-A0A3P6AI36-F1
#
_entry.id   AF-A0A3P6AI36-F1
#
_cell.length_a   1.000
_cell.length_b   1.000
_cell.length_c   1.000
_cell.angle_alpha   90.00
_cell.angle_beta   90.00
_cell.angle_gamma   90.00
#
_symmetry.space_group_name_H-M   'P 1'
#
loop_
_entity.id
_entity.type
_entity.pdbx_description
1 polymer ?
#
loop_
_entity_poly.entity_id
_entity_poly.type
_entity_poly.pdbx_seq_one_letter_code
_entity_poly.pdbx_strand_id
1 'polypeptide(L)'
;MSSTLILLFSLFLLAFPSTSSRPHHHHHNSPPLNPSSSTASQIRLACNATRYPDQCLSSLSQPGLVPPDPTPPQIIHSAISVSFKNLETAQSKLKSILDASVGNLNRTNAANTCLELLSYSKRRTLSADHALTRGRIKDARAWMSAALVYQYDTWSALKYVNDTTQVGETMSFLDGGLLHVTSNALGMMVSYDNFGDKLASWTPPRTERDGFWEKTGPGMGSDPGTLGFPSGLKKDVTVCKTGKCRYKTVQEAVNAAPDNNGVRKFVIKISEGVYEETVRVPFEKKNVVFIGDGVGKTVITGSLNARMPGMSTFKSATVGVMGDGFMARDITFQNEAGPEGHQAVAFRSDSDFSLLENCEFLGNQDTLYAHGLRQFYKKCRIQGNIDFIFGNSASVFQDCEILIAPRQVNPEKGEKNAVTAHGRIDPTQSTGFVFVNCLINGTEEYMKLYKANPKVHINFLGRPWKEFSRTVFIGSNMEALISPDGWSPWGGDFALETLYYGESKNTGLGSDRSRRVSWSSEIPEEHVHAYSVANFIQADEWALMSG
;
A
#
# COMPACT_ATOMS: atom_id res chain seq x y z
N MET A 1 -8.51 -55.95 -62.38
CA MET A 1 -7.11 -55.82 -62.85
C MET A 1 -6.27 -55.45 -61.63
N SER A 2 -5.71 -56.36 -60.83
CA SER A 2 -5.44 -57.81 -61.02
C SER A 2 -4.40 -58.11 -62.10
N SER A 3 -3.36 -58.95 -61.90
CA SER A 3 -2.83 -59.58 -60.66
C SER A 3 -1.44 -60.21 -60.90
N THR A 4 -0.48 -60.07 -59.96
CA THR A 4 0.75 -60.88 -59.76
C THR A 4 1.35 -60.48 -58.37
N LEU A 5 1.75 -61.30 -57.38
CA LEU A 5 2.09 -62.75 -57.24
C LEU A 5 3.36 -63.16 -58.01
N ILE A 6 4.41 -63.86 -57.51
CA ILE A 6 4.90 -64.44 -56.21
C ILE A 6 6.47 -64.47 -56.29
N LEU A 7 7.38 -64.98 -55.42
CA LEU A 7 7.53 -65.76 -54.15
C LEU A 7 8.61 -65.00 -53.28
N LEU A 8 8.85 -65.13 -51.96
CA LEU A 8 8.92 -66.18 -50.91
C LEU A 8 10.32 -66.82 -50.64
N PHE A 9 10.58 -67.06 -49.35
CA PHE A 9 11.62 -67.88 -48.67
C PHE A 9 13.06 -67.39 -48.36
N SER A 10 13.34 -67.52 -47.06
CA SER A 10 14.53 -67.29 -46.24
C SER A 10 15.74 -68.21 -46.52
N LEU A 11 16.91 -67.85 -45.97
CA LEU A 11 17.88 -68.83 -45.46
C LEU A 11 18.55 -68.37 -44.16
N PHE A 12 18.74 -69.30 -43.22
CA PHE A 12 19.56 -69.12 -42.01
C PHE A 12 21.01 -69.54 -42.28
N LEU A 13 21.99 -68.90 -41.63
CA LEU A 13 23.30 -69.50 -41.35
C LEU A 13 23.76 -69.09 -39.95
N LEU A 14 24.21 -70.07 -39.16
CA LEU A 14 24.68 -69.91 -37.78
C LEU A 14 26.21 -69.95 -37.75
N ALA A 15 26.82 -69.02 -37.00
CA ALA A 15 28.24 -69.09 -36.63
C ALA A 15 28.46 -68.52 -35.22
N PHE A 16 28.78 -69.41 -34.29
CA PHE A 16 29.37 -69.12 -32.97
C PHE A 16 30.84 -69.58 -32.99
N PRO A 17 31.70 -69.21 -32.02
CA PRO A 17 31.68 -68.06 -31.12
C PRO A 17 33.03 -67.29 -31.11
N SER A 18 33.10 -66.14 -30.44
CA SER A 18 34.24 -65.80 -29.56
C SER A 18 33.94 -64.55 -28.72
N THR A 19 34.22 -64.62 -27.42
CA THR A 19 34.07 -63.50 -26.48
C THR A 19 35.35 -62.68 -26.38
N SER A 20 35.29 -61.37 -26.63
CA SER A 20 36.32 -60.42 -26.22
C SER A 20 35.66 -59.12 -25.76
N SER A 21 35.86 -58.77 -24.50
CA SER A 21 35.20 -57.61 -23.88
C SER A 21 35.99 -56.32 -24.11
N ARG A 22 35.33 -55.32 -24.71
CA ARG A 22 35.74 -53.91 -24.65
C ARG A 22 34.51 -53.04 -24.37
N PRO A 23 34.64 -51.96 -23.58
CA PRO A 23 33.51 -51.12 -23.23
C PRO A 23 33.06 -50.26 -24.41
N HIS A 24 31.81 -50.39 -24.82
CA HIS A 24 31.18 -49.41 -25.71
C HIS A 24 30.68 -48.22 -24.87
N HIS A 25 31.16 -47.02 -25.19
CA HIS A 25 30.54 -45.80 -24.70
C HIS A 25 29.15 -45.65 -25.33
N HIS A 26 28.09 -45.69 -24.51
CA HIS A 26 26.78 -45.23 -24.95
C HIS A 26 26.80 -43.71 -25.06
N HIS A 27 26.68 -43.19 -26.28
CA HIS A 27 26.35 -41.79 -26.50
C HIS A 27 24.93 -41.52 -25.99
N HIS A 28 24.81 -40.72 -24.93
CA HIS A 28 23.56 -40.02 -24.64
C HIS A 28 23.34 -38.97 -25.74
N ASN A 29 22.25 -39.11 -26.50
CA ASN A 29 21.74 -38.00 -27.30
C ASN A 29 21.17 -36.95 -26.34
N SER A 30 21.91 -35.86 -26.13
CA SER A 30 21.38 -34.66 -25.49
C SER A 30 20.19 -34.11 -26.30
N PRO A 31 19.16 -33.55 -25.65
CA PRO A 31 18.15 -32.77 -26.36
C PRO A 31 18.80 -31.56 -27.05
N PRO A 32 18.16 -30.97 -28.08
CA PRO A 32 18.72 -29.82 -28.80
C PRO A 32 19.02 -28.66 -27.85
N LEU A 33 20.23 -28.10 -27.96
CA LEU A 33 20.59 -26.86 -27.29
C LEU A 33 19.75 -25.73 -27.90
N ASN A 34 18.82 -25.17 -27.12
CA ASN A 34 18.29 -23.84 -27.40
C ASN A 34 19.48 -22.86 -27.46
N PRO A 35 19.49 -21.89 -28.40
CA PRO A 35 20.53 -20.88 -28.46
C PRO A 35 20.55 -20.10 -27.13
N SER A 36 21.71 -20.04 -26.47
CA SER A 36 21.87 -19.40 -25.18
C SER A 36 21.54 -17.91 -25.28
N SER A 37 20.45 -17.49 -24.64
CA SER A 37 20.09 -16.08 -24.51
C SER A 37 21.15 -15.38 -23.67
N SER A 38 21.94 -14.48 -24.28
CA SER A 38 22.96 -13.74 -23.54
C SER A 38 22.33 -12.87 -22.44
N THR A 39 23.07 -12.61 -21.36
CA THR A 39 22.65 -11.73 -20.26
C THR A 39 22.05 -10.40 -20.74
N ALA A 40 22.62 -9.78 -21.78
CA ALA A 40 22.10 -8.55 -22.38
C ALA A 40 20.71 -8.70 -23.02
N SER A 41 20.41 -9.88 -23.60
CA SER A 41 19.07 -10.18 -24.12
C SER A 41 18.05 -10.43 -22.99
N GLN A 42 18.47 -11.10 -21.91
CA GLN A 42 17.61 -11.34 -20.73
C GLN A 42 17.29 -10.03 -19.99
N ILE A 43 18.28 -9.13 -19.81
CA ILE A 43 18.06 -7.78 -19.27
C ILE A 43 17.07 -7.00 -20.14
N ARG A 44 17.21 -7.05 -21.47
CA ARG A 44 16.28 -6.36 -22.38
C ARG A 44 14.85 -6.89 -22.25
N LEU A 45 14.66 -8.21 -22.20
CA LEU A 45 13.33 -8.81 -21.96
C LEU A 45 12.76 -8.42 -20.60
N ALA A 46 13.58 -8.42 -19.54
CA ALA A 46 13.15 -7.96 -18.22
C ALA A 46 12.75 -6.48 -18.19
N CYS A 47 13.47 -5.61 -18.91
CA CYS A 47 13.16 -4.19 -18.98
C CYS A 47 11.89 -3.86 -19.77
N ASN A 48 11.39 -4.77 -20.64
CA ASN A 48 10.07 -4.62 -21.25
C ASN A 48 8.92 -4.67 -20.22
N ALA A 49 9.18 -5.08 -18.98
CA ALA A 49 8.20 -5.12 -17.89
C ALA A 49 7.92 -3.76 -17.23
N THR A 50 8.60 -2.69 -17.63
CA THR A 50 8.72 -1.48 -16.80
C THR A 50 8.20 -0.21 -17.48
N ARG A 51 7.91 0.84 -16.68
CA ARG A 51 7.50 2.15 -17.20
C ARG A 51 8.63 2.89 -17.92
N TYR A 52 9.88 2.64 -17.54
CA TYR A 52 11.07 3.36 -18.04
C TYR A 52 12.10 2.37 -18.61
N PRO A 53 11.81 1.70 -19.74
CA PRO A 53 12.60 0.57 -20.26
C PRO A 53 14.04 0.95 -20.66
N ASP A 54 14.25 2.12 -21.26
CA ASP A 54 15.59 2.59 -21.65
C ASP A 54 16.47 2.92 -20.43
N GLN A 55 15.86 3.50 -19.39
CA GLN A 55 16.52 3.76 -18.11
C GLN A 55 16.81 2.44 -17.37
N CYS A 56 15.91 1.46 -17.45
CA CYS A 56 16.15 0.11 -16.95
C CYS A 56 17.36 -0.53 -17.64
N LEU A 57 17.39 -0.51 -18.97
CA LEU A 57 18.44 -1.15 -19.77
C LEU A 57 19.80 -0.52 -19.52
N SER A 58 19.88 0.82 -19.51
CA SER A 58 21.11 1.56 -19.22
C SER A 58 21.60 1.42 -17.77
N SER A 59 20.68 1.26 -16.81
CA SER A 59 21.01 1.01 -15.40
C SER A 59 21.52 -0.41 -15.16
N LEU A 60 20.92 -1.42 -15.80
CA LEU A 60 21.25 -2.84 -15.58
C LEU A 60 22.40 -3.36 -16.45
N SER A 61 22.71 -2.73 -17.58
CA SER A 61 23.83 -3.11 -18.45
C SER A 61 25.22 -2.71 -17.91
N GLN A 62 25.31 -2.26 -16.66
CA GLN A 62 26.57 -1.86 -16.03
C GLN A 62 27.44 -3.10 -15.73
N PRO A 63 28.75 -3.08 -16.07
CA PRO A 63 29.62 -4.25 -15.89
C PRO A 63 29.61 -4.79 -14.45
N GLY A 64 29.31 -6.09 -14.31
CA GLY A 64 29.31 -6.79 -13.02
C GLY A 64 28.08 -6.57 -12.13
N LEU A 65 27.10 -5.74 -12.53
CA LEU A 65 25.89 -5.48 -11.74
C LEU A 65 24.85 -6.62 -11.84
N VAL A 66 24.75 -7.26 -13.01
CA VAL A 66 23.92 -8.44 -13.25
C VAL A 66 24.87 -9.62 -13.51
N PRO A 67 24.70 -10.79 -12.87
CA PRO A 67 25.58 -11.93 -13.11
C PRO A 67 25.40 -12.50 -14.53
N PRO A 68 26.35 -13.31 -15.02
CA PRO A 68 26.17 -14.13 -16.23
C PRO A 68 24.94 -15.05 -16.11
N ASP A 69 24.27 -15.30 -17.24
CA ASP A 69 23.11 -16.20 -17.38
C ASP A 69 22.06 -16.08 -16.23
N PRO A 70 21.59 -14.85 -15.90
CA PRO A 70 20.85 -14.59 -14.67
C PRO A 70 19.45 -15.22 -14.67
N THR A 71 19.04 -15.72 -13.51
CA THR A 71 17.62 -15.99 -13.23
C THR A 71 16.85 -14.67 -13.09
N PRO A 72 15.53 -14.62 -13.38
CA PRO A 72 14.77 -13.38 -13.27
C PRO A 72 14.75 -12.74 -11.86
N PRO A 73 14.71 -13.50 -10.74
CA PRO A 73 14.94 -12.93 -9.41
C PRO A 73 16.30 -12.23 -9.24
N GLN A 74 17.38 -12.71 -9.90
CA GLN A 74 18.67 -12.03 -9.88
C GLN A 74 18.65 -10.71 -10.66
N ILE A 75 17.91 -10.62 -11.77
CA ILE A 75 17.73 -9.35 -12.51
C ILE A 75 16.95 -8.34 -11.63
N ILE A 76 15.91 -8.80 -10.94
CA ILE A 76 15.15 -7.95 -10.00
C ILE A 76 16.03 -7.50 -8.82
N HIS A 77 16.83 -8.40 -8.23
CA HIS A 77 17.80 -8.08 -7.17
C HIS A 77 18.80 -6.99 -7.60
N SER A 78 19.34 -7.07 -8.82
CA SER A 78 20.18 -6.01 -9.40
C SER A 78 19.41 -4.70 -9.58
N ALA A 79 18.13 -4.73 -9.96
CA ALA A 79 17.30 -3.52 -10.08
C ALA A 79 16.99 -2.87 -8.71
N ILE A 80 16.72 -3.68 -7.68
CA ILE A 80 16.58 -3.19 -6.29
C ILE A 80 17.91 -2.57 -5.82
N SER A 81 19.05 -3.16 -6.17
CA SER A 81 20.38 -2.64 -5.83
C SER A 81 20.67 -1.28 -6.48
N VAL A 82 20.18 -1.01 -7.70
CA VAL A 82 20.22 0.34 -8.32
C VAL A 82 19.36 1.33 -7.54
N SER A 83 18.14 0.95 -7.16
CA SER A 83 17.26 1.78 -6.33
C SER A 83 17.92 2.13 -4.99
N PHE A 84 18.53 1.16 -4.31
CA PHE A 84 19.26 1.36 -3.06
C PHE A 84 20.42 2.36 -3.21
N LYS A 85 21.24 2.22 -4.26
CA LYS A 85 22.36 3.15 -4.55
C LYS A 85 21.88 4.58 -4.84
N ASN A 86 20.78 4.72 -5.59
CA ASN A 86 20.19 6.03 -5.86
C ASN A 86 19.56 6.63 -4.59
N LEU A 87 19.02 5.81 -3.69
CA LEU A 87 18.51 6.24 -2.37
C LEU A 87 19.64 6.80 -1.50
N GLU A 88 20.80 6.15 -1.42
CA GLU A 88 21.95 6.66 -0.65
C GLU A 88 22.49 7.97 -1.23
N THR A 89 22.43 8.12 -2.56
CA THR A 89 22.75 9.38 -3.25
C THR A 89 21.75 10.49 -2.90
N ALA A 90 20.45 10.19 -2.85
CA ALA A 90 19.41 11.12 -2.43
C ALA A 90 19.55 11.51 -0.95
N GLN A 91 19.83 10.56 -0.05
CA GLN A 91 20.13 10.84 1.36
C GLN A 91 21.35 11.75 1.51
N SER A 92 22.35 11.63 0.64
CA SER A 92 23.54 12.49 0.64
C SER A 92 23.20 13.92 0.18
N LYS A 93 22.44 14.07 -0.92
CA LYS A 93 21.93 15.37 -1.39
C LYS A 93 21.07 16.08 -0.32
N LEU A 94 20.20 15.36 0.37
CA LEU A 94 19.35 15.90 1.44
C LEU A 94 20.15 16.39 2.66
N LYS A 95 21.26 15.74 3.02
CA LYS A 95 22.19 16.25 4.04
C LYS A 95 22.78 17.58 3.61
N SER A 96 23.27 17.68 2.37
CA SER A 96 23.80 18.94 1.84
C SER A 96 22.76 20.07 1.75
N ILE A 97 21.47 19.75 1.60
CA ILE A 97 20.37 20.73 1.73
C ILE A 97 20.17 21.13 3.20
N LEU A 98 20.17 20.18 4.14
CA LEU A 98 20.04 20.44 5.57
C LEU A 98 21.19 21.33 6.09
N ASP A 99 22.43 21.01 5.72
CA ASP A 99 23.62 21.81 6.05
C ASP A 99 23.52 23.23 5.47
N ALA A 100 22.93 23.39 4.28
CA ALA A 100 22.66 24.66 3.63
C ALA A 100 21.32 25.33 4.07
N SER A 101 20.62 24.79 5.07
CA SER A 101 19.33 25.32 5.57
C SER A 101 19.45 26.20 6.81
N VAL A 102 20.65 26.56 7.25
CA VAL A 102 20.89 27.44 8.41
C VAL A 102 20.05 28.73 8.31
N GLY A 103 19.18 28.95 9.30
CA GLY A 103 18.25 30.08 9.35
C GLY A 103 16.92 29.88 8.62
N ASN A 104 16.77 28.86 7.77
CA ASN A 104 15.51 28.52 7.10
C ASN A 104 14.85 27.30 7.77
N LEU A 105 13.92 27.57 8.70
CA LEU A 105 13.18 26.56 9.46
C LEU A 105 12.39 25.60 8.54
N ASN A 106 11.77 26.13 7.48
CA ASN A 106 10.96 25.31 6.57
C ASN A 106 11.84 24.33 5.79
N ARG A 107 12.94 24.79 5.20
CA ARG A 107 13.88 23.92 4.46
C ARG A 107 14.56 22.90 5.39
N THR A 108 14.90 23.32 6.61
CA THR A 108 15.41 22.44 7.68
C THR A 108 14.43 21.31 8.01
N ASN A 109 13.16 21.64 8.27
CA ASN A 109 12.15 20.65 8.65
C ASN A 109 11.72 19.75 7.49
N ALA A 110 11.68 20.29 6.27
CA ALA A 110 11.49 19.49 5.06
C ALA A 110 12.64 18.49 4.88
N ALA A 111 13.90 18.92 4.94
CA ALA A 111 15.07 18.04 4.79
C ALA A 111 15.14 16.95 5.89
N ASN A 112 14.87 17.30 7.15
CA ASN A 112 14.77 16.34 8.24
C ASN A 112 13.66 15.30 8.02
N THR A 113 12.47 15.72 7.56
CA THR A 113 11.37 14.81 7.22
C THR A 113 11.73 13.90 6.05
N CYS A 114 12.40 14.44 5.02
CA CYS A 114 12.88 13.67 3.87
C CYS A 114 13.93 12.62 4.26
N LEU A 115 14.85 12.94 5.18
CA LEU A 115 15.85 11.99 5.67
C LEU A 115 15.21 10.85 6.48
N GLU A 116 14.18 11.15 7.28
CA GLU A 116 13.37 10.15 7.99
C GLU A 116 12.63 9.23 7.00
N LEU A 117 11.90 9.81 6.03
CA LEU A 117 11.16 9.07 5.00
C LEU A 117 12.09 8.16 4.18
N LEU A 118 13.24 8.66 3.69
CA LEU A 118 14.20 7.81 2.99
C LEU A 118 14.83 6.74 3.89
N SER A 119 14.90 6.93 5.22
CA SER A 119 15.31 5.86 6.14
C SER A 119 14.28 4.71 6.18
N TYR A 120 12.99 5.02 6.11
CA TYR A 120 11.91 4.02 6.01
C TYR A 120 11.91 3.36 4.63
N SER A 121 12.09 4.14 3.56
CA SER A 121 12.29 3.61 2.20
C SER A 121 13.45 2.61 2.14
N LYS A 122 14.61 2.95 2.73
CA LYS A 122 15.79 2.07 2.78
C LYS A 122 15.49 0.73 3.46
N ARG A 123 14.79 0.76 4.58
CA ARG A 123 14.37 -0.45 5.31
C ARG A 123 13.38 -1.30 4.51
N ARG A 124 12.39 -0.68 3.85
CA ARG A 124 11.41 -1.40 3.03
C ARG A 124 12.04 -1.96 1.75
N THR A 125 12.97 -1.25 1.12
CA THR A 125 13.76 -1.72 -0.04
C THR A 125 14.55 -2.98 0.31
N LEU A 126 15.29 -2.97 1.42
CA LEU A 126 16.00 -4.14 1.94
C LEU A 126 15.06 -5.30 2.32
N SER A 127 13.90 -4.97 2.90
CA SER A 127 12.89 -5.98 3.25
C SER A 127 12.34 -6.65 1.99
N ALA A 128 12.06 -5.88 0.92
CA ALA A 128 11.53 -6.39 -0.34
C ALA A 128 12.52 -7.35 -1.03
N ASP A 129 13.82 -7.04 -1.02
CA ASP A 129 14.86 -7.93 -1.52
C ASP A 129 14.94 -9.26 -0.72
N HIS A 130 14.83 -9.16 0.60
CA HIS A 130 14.79 -10.31 1.50
C HIS A 130 13.49 -11.14 1.39
N ALA A 131 12.41 -10.55 0.88
CA ALA A 131 11.18 -11.26 0.53
C ALA A 131 11.29 -11.96 -0.83
N LEU A 132 11.79 -11.26 -1.85
CA LEU A 132 12.05 -11.77 -3.20
C LEU A 132 12.95 -13.01 -3.17
N THR A 133 14.10 -12.91 -2.50
CA THR A 133 15.07 -14.01 -2.35
C THR A 133 14.55 -15.22 -1.56
N ARG A 134 13.39 -15.07 -0.89
CA ARG A 134 12.65 -16.13 -0.19
C ARG A 134 11.37 -16.56 -0.92
N GLY A 135 11.16 -16.13 -2.16
CA GLY A 135 9.97 -16.45 -2.96
C GLY A 135 8.68 -15.74 -2.55
N ARG A 136 8.71 -14.85 -1.54
CA ARG A 136 7.54 -14.12 -1.04
C ARG A 136 7.28 -12.88 -1.91
N ILE A 137 6.81 -13.11 -3.14
CA ILE A 137 6.68 -12.04 -4.13
C ILE A 137 5.61 -11.00 -3.77
N LYS A 138 4.52 -11.39 -3.09
CA LYS A 138 3.50 -10.44 -2.62
C LYS A 138 4.05 -9.48 -1.54
N ASP A 139 4.76 -10.00 -0.53
CA ASP A 139 5.53 -9.19 0.44
C ASP A 139 6.51 -8.24 -0.27
N ALA A 140 7.28 -8.74 -1.24
CA ALA A 140 8.24 -7.94 -1.99
C ALA A 140 7.57 -6.78 -2.74
N ARG A 141 6.46 -7.06 -3.44
CA ARG A 141 5.62 -6.05 -4.11
C ARG A 141 5.06 -5.03 -3.13
N ALA A 142 4.51 -5.46 -1.99
CA ALA A 142 3.93 -4.57 -0.98
C ALA A 142 4.98 -3.64 -0.34
N TRP A 143 6.14 -4.20 0.04
CA TRP A 143 7.22 -3.45 0.68
C TRP A 143 7.92 -2.51 -0.30
N MET A 144 8.17 -2.93 -1.54
CA MET A 144 8.73 -2.05 -2.58
C MET A 144 7.73 -0.97 -3.03
N SER A 145 6.42 -1.27 -3.03
CA SER A 145 5.37 -0.25 -3.23
C SER A 145 5.45 0.85 -2.16
N ALA A 146 5.62 0.48 -0.88
CA ALA A 146 5.78 1.45 0.20
C ALA A 146 7.12 2.21 0.12
N ALA A 147 8.21 1.54 -0.28
CA ALA A 147 9.50 2.18 -0.51
C ALA A 147 9.40 3.33 -1.53
N LEU A 148 8.61 3.15 -2.59
CA LEU A 148 8.30 4.17 -3.60
C LEU A 148 7.49 5.35 -3.03
N VAL A 149 6.51 5.11 -2.15
CA VAL A 149 5.73 6.18 -1.50
C VAL A 149 6.62 7.11 -0.69
N TYR A 150 7.51 6.56 0.17
CA TYR A 150 8.41 7.40 0.97
C TYR A 150 9.39 8.24 0.13
N GLN A 151 9.79 7.74 -1.05
CA GLN A 151 10.60 8.51 -2.01
C GLN A 151 9.77 9.63 -2.66
N TYR A 152 8.49 9.38 -2.96
CA TYR A 152 7.59 10.38 -3.51
C TYR A 152 7.23 11.46 -2.49
N ASP A 153 6.97 11.09 -1.24
CA ASP A 153 6.73 12.05 -0.15
C ASP A 153 7.95 12.93 0.11
N THR A 154 9.15 12.37 -0.05
CA THR A 154 10.41 13.12 0.00
C THR A 154 10.48 14.18 -1.12
N TRP A 155 10.16 13.82 -2.36
CA TRP A 155 10.03 14.78 -3.47
C TRP A 155 8.91 15.81 -3.21
N SER A 156 7.76 15.35 -2.72
CA SER A 156 6.57 16.18 -2.48
C SER A 156 6.76 17.15 -1.31
N ALA A 157 7.60 16.82 -0.31
CA ALA A 157 7.97 17.72 0.78
C ALA A 157 8.92 18.82 0.29
N LEU A 158 9.93 18.46 -0.52
CA LEU A 158 10.85 19.44 -1.12
C LEU A 158 10.14 20.46 -2.03
N LYS A 159 9.03 20.07 -2.69
CA LYS A 159 8.22 20.97 -3.54
C LYS A 159 7.81 22.27 -2.85
N TYR A 160 7.53 22.23 -1.54
CA TYR A 160 7.12 23.41 -0.76
C TYR A 160 8.28 24.29 -0.30
N VAL A 161 9.53 23.86 -0.53
CA VAL A 161 10.77 24.58 -0.19
C VAL A 161 11.73 24.63 -1.39
N ASN A 162 11.21 24.57 -2.62
CA ASN A 162 11.99 24.66 -3.86
C ASN A 162 12.39 26.11 -4.17
N ASP A 163 13.17 26.69 -3.26
CA ASP A 163 13.62 28.09 -3.25
C ASP A 163 15.08 28.27 -3.69
N THR A 164 15.76 27.17 -4.05
CA THR A 164 17.19 27.12 -4.40
C THR A 164 17.48 26.05 -5.45
N THR A 165 18.49 26.28 -6.30
CA THR A 165 18.93 25.34 -7.34
C THR A 165 19.25 23.95 -6.78
N GLN A 166 19.86 23.89 -5.59
CA GLN A 166 20.21 22.63 -4.91
C GLN A 166 18.97 21.77 -4.56
N VAL A 167 17.86 22.41 -4.17
CA VAL A 167 16.59 21.70 -3.93
C VAL A 167 16.00 21.24 -5.27
N GLY A 168 15.97 22.11 -6.29
CA GLY A 168 15.49 21.76 -7.64
C GLY A 168 16.24 20.58 -8.26
N GLU A 169 17.58 20.60 -8.25
CA GLU A 169 18.41 19.48 -8.71
C GLU A 169 18.18 18.19 -7.91
N THR A 170 17.87 18.31 -6.62
CA THR A 170 17.60 17.14 -5.77
C THR A 170 16.21 16.58 -6.03
N MET A 171 15.21 17.43 -6.30
CA MET A 171 13.90 17.00 -6.78
C MET A 171 14.00 16.31 -8.14
N SER A 172 14.74 16.86 -9.10
CA SER A 172 14.96 16.23 -10.41
C SER A 172 15.67 14.87 -10.30
N PHE A 173 16.60 14.73 -9.35
CA PHE A 173 17.25 13.45 -9.06
C PHE A 173 16.33 12.45 -8.34
N LEU A 174 15.47 12.91 -7.43
CA LEU A 174 14.49 12.05 -6.77
C LEU A 174 13.49 11.48 -7.78
N ASP A 175 13.00 12.33 -8.68
CA ASP A 175 11.98 11.99 -9.68
C ASP A 175 12.56 11.08 -10.78
N GLY A 176 13.31 11.67 -11.72
CA GLY A 176 13.89 10.95 -12.85
C GLY A 176 15.02 9.99 -12.49
N GLY A 177 15.57 10.05 -11.28
CA GLY A 177 16.69 9.19 -10.84
C GLY A 177 16.30 8.07 -9.88
N LEU A 178 15.49 8.34 -8.84
CA LEU A 178 15.17 7.37 -7.78
C LEU A 178 13.78 6.74 -7.94
N LEU A 179 12.72 7.52 -8.16
CA LEU A 179 11.37 6.99 -8.35
C LEU A 179 11.30 6.06 -9.57
N HIS A 180 11.91 6.47 -10.69
CA HIS A 180 11.94 5.68 -11.92
C HIS A 180 12.58 4.30 -11.75
N VAL A 181 13.73 4.19 -11.07
CA VAL A 181 14.41 2.89 -10.89
C VAL A 181 13.69 1.99 -9.88
N THR A 182 13.05 2.58 -8.87
CA THR A 182 12.21 1.86 -7.90
C THR A 182 10.93 1.33 -8.56
N SER A 183 10.27 2.15 -9.40
CA SER A 183 9.16 1.74 -10.27
C SER A 183 9.57 0.63 -11.24
N ASN A 184 10.76 0.74 -11.85
CA ASN A 184 11.28 -0.31 -12.74
C ASN A 184 11.44 -1.66 -12.04
N ALA A 185 12.05 -1.69 -10.86
CA ALA A 185 12.19 -2.92 -10.08
C ALA A 185 10.82 -3.50 -9.68
N LEU A 186 9.86 -2.66 -9.28
CA LEU A 186 8.51 -3.09 -8.92
C LEU A 186 7.71 -3.59 -10.15
N GLY A 187 7.88 -3.02 -11.34
CA GLY A 187 7.31 -3.53 -12.59
C GLY A 187 7.80 -4.93 -12.96
N MET A 188 9.10 -5.20 -12.77
CA MET A 188 9.63 -6.56 -12.90
C MET A 188 9.04 -7.52 -11.86
N MET A 189 8.87 -7.11 -10.59
CA MET A 189 8.20 -7.94 -9.58
C MET A 189 6.76 -8.29 -9.99
N VAL A 190 6.01 -7.33 -10.54
CA VAL A 190 4.64 -7.55 -11.06
C VAL A 190 4.63 -8.55 -12.22
N SER A 191 5.57 -8.44 -13.17
CA SER A 191 5.67 -9.42 -14.27
C SER A 191 6.13 -10.81 -13.79
N TYR A 192 7.06 -10.90 -12.83
CA TYR A 192 7.48 -12.18 -12.26
C TYR A 192 6.36 -12.90 -11.50
N ASP A 193 5.56 -12.19 -10.71
CA ASP A 193 4.35 -12.71 -10.05
C ASP A 193 3.28 -13.20 -11.06
N ASN A 194 3.20 -12.52 -12.22
CA ASN A 194 2.24 -12.88 -13.27
C ASN A 194 2.71 -14.04 -14.17
N PHE A 195 3.99 -14.11 -14.51
CA PHE A 195 4.49 -14.99 -15.58
C PHE A 195 5.60 -15.97 -15.15
N GLY A 196 6.13 -15.84 -13.93
CA GLY A 196 7.28 -16.60 -13.43
C GLY A 196 8.54 -16.32 -14.26
N ASP A 197 9.36 -17.34 -14.46
CA ASP A 197 10.65 -17.23 -15.17
C ASP A 197 10.54 -16.93 -16.68
N LYS A 198 9.32 -16.82 -17.21
CA LYS A 198 9.05 -16.59 -18.64
C LYS A 198 9.29 -15.12 -19.03
N LEU A 199 10.54 -14.68 -19.03
CA LEU A 199 10.95 -13.32 -19.41
C LEU A 199 10.34 -12.83 -20.74
N ALA A 200 10.19 -13.72 -21.73
CA ALA A 200 9.58 -13.38 -23.03
C ALA A 200 8.05 -13.15 -22.96
N SER A 201 7.41 -13.42 -21.82
CA SER A 201 6.00 -13.13 -21.54
C SER A 201 5.82 -11.95 -20.58
N TRP A 202 6.90 -11.32 -20.11
CA TRP A 202 6.82 -10.14 -19.25
C TRP A 202 6.33 -8.92 -20.05
N THR A 203 5.46 -8.12 -19.45
CA THR A 203 4.78 -6.99 -20.11
C THR A 203 4.83 -5.74 -19.23
N PRO A 204 4.66 -4.53 -19.80
CA PRO A 204 4.48 -3.31 -19.02
C PRO A 204 3.35 -3.45 -17.98
N PRO A 205 3.38 -2.63 -16.92
CA PRO A 205 2.37 -2.68 -15.86
C PRO A 205 0.98 -2.36 -16.41
N ARG A 206 -0.04 -3.06 -15.89
CA ARG A 206 -1.43 -2.89 -16.29
C ARG A 206 -2.33 -2.70 -15.07
N THR A 207 -3.40 -1.95 -15.25
CA THR A 207 -4.42 -1.64 -14.25
C THR A 207 -5.78 -2.24 -14.64
N GLU A 208 -6.79 -2.05 -13.80
CA GLU A 208 -8.18 -2.41 -14.10
C GLU A 208 -8.71 -1.72 -15.36
N ARG A 209 -8.22 -0.52 -15.72
CA ARG A 209 -8.56 0.17 -16.99
C ARG A 209 -8.09 -0.61 -18.22
N ASP A 210 -6.95 -1.29 -18.09
CA ASP A 210 -6.35 -2.13 -19.12
C ASP A 210 -6.95 -3.55 -19.13
N GLY A 211 -7.96 -3.83 -18.31
CA GLY A 211 -8.49 -5.17 -18.08
C GLY A 211 -7.48 -6.09 -17.39
N PHE A 212 -6.65 -5.57 -16.47
CA PHE A 212 -5.85 -6.38 -15.55
C PHE A 212 -6.52 -6.50 -14.18
N TRP A 213 -6.58 -7.73 -13.69
CA TRP A 213 -7.09 -8.09 -12.37
C TRP A 213 -6.11 -9.05 -11.71
N GLU A 214 -5.86 -8.88 -10.41
CA GLU A 214 -5.02 -9.81 -9.66
C GLU A 214 -5.67 -11.20 -9.65
N LYS A 215 -4.85 -12.26 -9.82
CA LYS A 215 -5.32 -13.64 -9.89
C LYS A 215 -5.96 -14.04 -8.56
N THR A 216 -7.22 -14.49 -8.58
CA THR A 216 -7.90 -15.08 -7.43
C THR A 216 -7.60 -16.58 -7.32
N GLY A 217 -7.27 -17.07 -6.12
CA GLY A 217 -6.90 -18.47 -5.90
C GLY A 217 -8.09 -19.44 -5.82
N PRO A 218 -8.07 -20.60 -6.51
CA PRO A 218 -9.10 -21.63 -6.34
C PRO A 218 -9.02 -22.21 -4.93
N GLY A 219 -10.12 -22.15 -4.18
CA GLY A 219 -10.18 -22.58 -2.78
C GLY A 219 -10.15 -21.43 -1.75
N MET A 220 -9.91 -20.18 -2.15
CA MET A 220 -10.04 -19.00 -1.27
C MET A 220 -11.51 -18.59 -1.04
N GLY A 221 -12.36 -19.59 -0.84
CA GLY A 221 -13.76 -19.50 -0.41
C GLY A 221 -13.92 -19.60 1.11
N SER A 222 -12.88 -19.25 1.88
CA SER A 222 -13.04 -18.93 3.29
C SER A 222 -13.91 -17.68 3.41
N ASP A 223 -15.05 -17.84 4.07
CA ASP A 223 -16.05 -16.82 4.43
C ASP A 223 -15.44 -15.41 4.68
N PRO A 224 -16.03 -14.30 4.19
CA PRO A 224 -15.40 -12.96 4.21
C PRO A 224 -15.01 -12.37 5.57
N GLY A 225 -15.22 -13.08 6.69
CA GLY A 225 -15.06 -12.56 8.05
C GLY A 225 -13.92 -13.14 8.89
N THR A 226 -13.03 -14.00 8.37
CA THR A 226 -12.08 -14.77 9.21
C THR A 226 -10.88 -14.00 9.78
N LEU A 227 -10.42 -12.91 9.16
CA LEU A 227 -9.45 -12.01 9.81
C LEU A 227 -10.19 -11.18 10.87
N GLY A 228 -9.71 -11.15 12.10
CA GLY A 228 -10.32 -10.45 13.22
C GLY A 228 -9.39 -10.39 14.42
N PHE A 229 -9.73 -9.57 15.41
CA PHE A 229 -8.86 -9.29 16.55
C PHE A 229 -8.67 -10.54 17.43
N PRO A 230 -7.43 -10.97 17.72
CA PRO A 230 -7.17 -12.21 18.44
C PRO A 230 -7.73 -12.18 19.88
N SER A 231 -8.46 -13.22 20.24
CA SER A 231 -9.05 -13.39 21.57
C SER A 231 -8.02 -13.88 22.59
N GLY A 232 -8.30 -13.67 23.89
CA GLY A 232 -7.48 -14.22 24.98
C GLY A 232 -6.09 -13.59 25.18
N LEU A 233 -5.76 -12.50 24.49
CA LEU A 233 -4.49 -11.79 24.66
C LEU A 233 -4.26 -11.38 26.13
N LYS A 234 -3.11 -11.79 26.67
CA LYS A 234 -2.66 -11.41 28.02
C LYS A 234 -1.94 -10.06 27.95
N LYS A 235 -2.39 -9.09 28.75
CA LYS A 235 -1.72 -7.78 28.87
C LYS A 235 -0.32 -7.91 29.46
N ASP A 236 0.68 -7.30 28.82
CA ASP A 236 2.03 -7.16 29.36
C ASP A 236 2.12 -5.98 30.33
N VAL A 237 1.46 -4.86 30.00
CA VAL A 237 1.52 -3.60 30.74
C VAL A 237 0.17 -2.88 30.77
N THR A 238 0.00 -1.95 31.71
CA THR A 238 -1.19 -1.10 31.85
C THR A 238 -0.86 0.39 31.87
N VAL A 239 -1.75 1.18 31.26
CA VAL A 239 -1.73 2.65 31.26
C VAL A 239 -3.02 3.16 31.92
N CYS A 240 -2.91 4.03 32.93
CA CYS A 240 -4.08 4.76 33.44
C CYS A 240 -3.72 6.08 34.15
N LYS A 241 -4.46 7.17 33.85
CA LYS A 241 -4.28 8.49 34.47
C LYS A 241 -4.28 8.41 36.01
N THR A 242 -5.34 7.88 36.60
CA THR A 242 -5.50 7.71 38.05
C THR A 242 -5.26 6.26 38.47
N GLY A 243 -4.88 6.01 39.73
CA GLY A 243 -4.63 4.65 40.24
C GLY A 243 -3.25 4.05 39.92
N LYS A 244 -3.10 2.75 40.17
CA LYS A 244 -1.82 2.01 40.27
C LYS A 244 -1.42 1.24 38.99
N CYS A 245 -1.57 1.84 37.81
CA CYS A 245 -1.02 1.27 36.58
C CYS A 245 0.50 1.41 36.51
N ARG A 246 1.13 0.64 35.60
CA ARG A 246 2.58 0.65 35.39
C ARG A 246 3.06 1.94 34.72
N TYR A 247 2.23 2.52 33.85
CA TYR A 247 2.52 3.75 33.10
C TYR A 247 1.36 4.76 33.20
N LYS A 248 1.69 6.03 32.96
CA LYS A 248 0.75 7.16 32.99
C LYS A 248 0.41 7.69 31.60
N THR A 249 1.33 7.56 30.65
CA THR A 249 1.09 7.85 29.23
C THR A 249 1.13 6.58 28.39
N VAL A 250 0.55 6.64 27.20
CA VAL A 250 0.61 5.57 26.19
C VAL A 250 2.01 5.49 25.59
N GLN A 251 2.67 6.64 25.37
CA GLN A 251 4.05 6.68 24.86
C GLN A 251 5.06 6.03 25.81
N GLU A 252 4.90 6.17 27.14
CA GLU A 252 5.71 5.44 28.12
C GLU A 252 5.62 3.92 27.93
N ALA A 253 4.40 3.40 27.74
CA ALA A 253 4.18 1.98 27.52
C ALA A 253 4.71 1.48 26.16
N VAL A 254 4.63 2.31 25.11
CA VAL A 254 5.24 2.03 23.80
C VAL A 254 6.78 2.02 23.88
N ASN A 255 7.37 2.96 24.61
CA ASN A 255 8.82 3.01 24.84
C ASN A 255 9.31 1.77 25.62
N ALA A 256 8.49 1.25 26.53
CA ALA A 256 8.75 0.05 27.31
C ALA A 256 8.53 -1.28 26.56
N ALA A 257 7.93 -1.26 25.36
CA ALA A 257 7.88 -2.44 24.50
C ALA A 257 9.31 -2.81 24.06
N PRO A 258 9.68 -4.11 24.02
CA PRO A 258 10.98 -4.52 23.48
C PRO A 258 11.05 -4.24 21.98
N ASP A 259 12.26 -3.99 21.46
CA ASP A 259 12.50 -4.03 20.02
C ASP A 259 12.32 -5.47 19.54
N ASN A 260 11.51 -5.67 18.49
CA ASN A 260 10.92 -6.97 18.20
C ASN A 260 11.12 -7.37 16.74
N ASN A 261 11.67 -8.57 16.53
CA ASN A 261 11.78 -9.22 15.22
C ASN A 261 11.18 -10.64 15.22
N GLY A 262 10.45 -11.02 16.28
CA GLY A 262 9.68 -12.26 16.35
C GLY A 262 8.18 -12.03 16.16
N VAL A 263 7.39 -13.05 16.53
CA VAL A 263 5.91 -13.03 16.43
C VAL A 263 5.20 -12.68 17.75
N ARG A 264 5.95 -12.54 18.86
CA ARG A 264 5.36 -12.20 20.17
C ARG A 264 4.72 -10.81 20.10
N LYS A 265 3.44 -10.75 20.44
CA LYS A 265 2.68 -9.52 20.64
C LYS A 265 3.06 -8.87 21.98
N PHE A 266 3.11 -7.54 22.03
CA PHE A 266 3.30 -6.77 23.27
C PHE A 266 2.03 -5.95 23.56
N VAL A 267 1.30 -6.36 24.59
CA VAL A 267 -0.10 -5.96 24.79
C VAL A 267 -0.20 -4.87 25.86
N ILE A 268 -0.50 -3.65 25.40
CA ILE A 268 -0.70 -2.46 26.20
C ILE A 268 -2.21 -2.29 26.45
N LYS A 269 -2.65 -2.59 27.67
CA LYS A 269 -4.03 -2.32 28.10
C LYS A 269 -4.13 -0.88 28.59
N ILE A 270 -4.82 -0.04 27.84
CA ILE A 270 -5.05 1.37 28.14
C ILE A 270 -6.43 1.47 28.80
N SER A 271 -6.52 2.07 29.98
CA SER A 271 -7.80 2.23 30.66
C SER A 271 -8.61 3.41 30.13
N GLU A 272 -9.87 3.53 30.54
CA GLU A 272 -10.69 4.72 30.29
C GLU A 272 -9.98 6.03 30.71
N GLY A 273 -10.24 7.10 29.94
CA GLY A 273 -9.57 8.40 30.03
C GLY A 273 -9.26 9.01 28.66
N VAL A 274 -9.11 10.33 28.64
CA VAL A 274 -8.73 11.13 27.46
C VAL A 274 -7.25 11.48 27.53
N TYR A 275 -6.41 10.78 26.79
CA TYR A 275 -4.95 10.91 26.78
C TYR A 275 -4.52 11.95 25.76
N GLU A 276 -4.25 13.17 26.24
CA GLU A 276 -3.72 14.30 25.46
C GLU A 276 -2.22 14.09 25.23
N GLU A 277 -1.85 13.27 24.23
CA GLU A 277 -0.46 12.94 23.92
C GLU A 277 -0.25 12.58 22.45
N THR A 278 0.94 12.91 21.93
CA THR A 278 1.36 12.52 20.57
C THR A 278 2.11 11.19 20.63
N VAL A 279 1.47 10.11 20.16
CA VAL A 279 2.02 8.75 20.25
C VAL A 279 2.72 8.35 18.95
N ARG A 280 3.91 7.75 19.07
CA ARG A 280 4.72 7.20 17.98
C ARG A 280 5.15 5.79 18.32
N VAL A 281 4.74 4.83 17.48
CA VAL A 281 5.20 3.43 17.53
C VAL A 281 6.26 3.25 16.43
N PRO A 282 7.57 3.35 16.73
CA PRO A 282 8.62 3.33 15.72
C PRO A 282 8.82 1.92 15.12
N PHE A 283 9.58 1.84 14.04
CA PHE A 283 9.72 0.67 13.16
C PHE A 283 10.22 -0.60 13.91
N GLU A 284 10.99 -0.40 14.98
CA GLU A 284 11.54 -1.42 15.86
C GLU A 284 10.48 -2.10 16.75
N LYS A 285 9.38 -1.40 17.07
CA LYS A 285 8.34 -1.87 18.01
C LYS A 285 7.25 -2.66 17.28
N LYS A 286 7.62 -3.81 16.70
CA LYS A 286 6.70 -4.70 15.98
C LYS A 286 5.76 -5.46 16.94
N ASN A 287 4.58 -5.82 16.43
CA ASN A 287 3.52 -6.54 17.13
C ASN A 287 3.04 -5.83 18.43
N VAL A 288 3.09 -4.50 18.48
CA VAL A 288 2.49 -3.73 19.58
C VAL A 288 0.97 -3.75 19.43
N VAL A 289 0.28 -4.04 20.53
CA VAL A 289 -1.19 -4.17 20.57
C VAL A 289 -1.76 -3.19 21.59
N PHE A 290 -2.64 -2.29 21.14
CA PHE A 290 -3.42 -1.41 22.02
C PHE A 290 -4.82 -2.01 22.25
N ILE A 291 -5.25 -2.05 23.51
CA ILE A 291 -6.63 -2.41 23.89
C ILE A 291 -7.15 -1.33 24.83
N GLY A 292 -8.17 -0.58 24.43
CA GLY A 292 -8.87 0.40 25.29
C GLY A 292 -9.95 -0.26 26.16
N ASP A 293 -10.66 0.52 26.98
CA ASP A 293 -11.86 0.09 27.75
C ASP A 293 -13.18 0.35 26.98
N GLY A 294 -13.09 0.85 25.75
CA GLY A 294 -14.22 1.13 24.85
C GLY A 294 -13.99 2.37 24.00
N VAL A 295 -14.55 2.36 22.77
CA VAL A 295 -14.75 3.56 21.96
C VAL A 295 -15.47 4.64 22.79
N GLY A 296 -15.01 5.88 22.70
CA GLY A 296 -15.48 7.01 23.49
C GLY A 296 -15.09 6.99 24.98
N LYS A 297 -14.55 5.88 25.51
CA LYS A 297 -14.08 5.78 26.91
C LYS A 297 -12.57 5.92 27.01
N THR A 298 -11.82 5.22 26.16
CA THR A 298 -10.38 5.40 25.99
C THR A 298 -10.17 6.20 24.72
N VAL A 299 -9.69 7.42 24.86
CA VAL A 299 -9.47 8.36 23.75
C VAL A 299 -8.02 8.82 23.77
N ILE A 300 -7.31 8.79 22.65
CA ILE A 300 -6.01 9.46 22.49
C ILE A 300 -6.23 10.67 21.58
N THR A 301 -5.99 11.88 22.10
CA THR A 301 -6.30 13.15 21.42
C THR A 301 -5.08 14.07 21.31
N GLY A 302 -5.13 15.00 20.36
CA GLY A 302 -4.11 15.98 20.03
C GLY A 302 -4.65 17.03 19.07
N SER A 303 -3.86 18.05 18.72
CA SER A 303 -4.32 19.19 17.89
C SER A 303 -3.26 19.70 16.90
N LEU A 304 -2.24 18.88 16.61
CA LEU A 304 -1.21 19.20 15.63
C LEU A 304 -1.82 19.25 14.22
N ASN A 305 -1.42 20.24 13.42
CA ASN A 305 -2.02 20.51 12.12
C ASN A 305 -1.05 21.23 11.17
N ALA A 306 -1.29 21.12 9.85
CA ALA A 306 -0.37 21.61 8.82
C ALA A 306 -0.23 23.13 8.72
N ARG A 307 -1.08 23.93 9.40
CA ARG A 307 -0.86 25.39 9.52
C ARG A 307 0.17 25.76 10.60
N MET A 308 0.56 24.85 11.49
CA MET A 308 1.59 25.14 12.50
C MET A 308 2.98 25.32 11.83
N PRO A 309 3.81 26.29 12.26
CA PRO A 309 5.11 26.54 11.64
C PRO A 309 6.00 25.29 11.59
N GLY A 310 6.41 24.90 10.37
CA GLY A 310 7.26 23.74 10.13
C GLY A 310 6.61 22.38 10.34
N MET A 311 5.28 22.31 10.52
CA MET A 311 4.51 21.05 10.59
C MET A 311 4.15 20.55 9.18
N SER A 312 4.00 19.23 9.03
CA SER A 312 3.49 18.59 7.82
C SER A 312 2.35 17.64 8.16
N THR A 313 1.48 17.32 7.20
CA THR A 313 0.39 16.33 7.38
C THR A 313 0.92 15.02 7.99
N PHE A 314 2.06 14.51 7.50
CA PHE A 314 2.71 13.28 8.00
C PHE A 314 3.13 13.36 9.47
N LYS A 315 3.51 14.54 9.96
CA LYS A 315 3.90 14.81 11.35
C LYS A 315 2.71 15.20 12.25
N SER A 316 1.62 15.70 11.68
CA SER A 316 0.41 16.16 12.40
C SER A 316 -0.39 15.06 13.11
N ALA A 317 -0.12 13.78 12.78
CA ALA A 317 -0.83 12.63 13.36
C ALA A 317 -0.80 12.64 14.90
N THR A 318 -1.96 12.56 15.57
CA THR A 318 -1.99 12.32 17.02
C THR A 318 -1.30 11.00 17.33
N VAL A 319 -1.71 9.91 16.67
CA VAL A 319 -1.04 8.60 16.75
C VAL A 319 -0.45 8.22 15.39
N GLY A 320 0.85 7.88 15.36
CA GLY A 320 1.57 7.49 14.14
C GLY A 320 2.32 6.17 14.33
N VAL A 321 2.08 5.19 13.46
CA VAL A 321 2.53 3.80 13.65
C VAL A 321 3.39 3.33 12.48
N MET A 322 4.65 2.98 12.76
CA MET A 322 5.62 2.44 11.80
C MET A 322 5.94 0.94 12.02
N GLY A 323 5.75 0.42 13.23
CA GLY A 323 6.11 -0.95 13.61
C GLY A 323 5.10 -1.97 13.08
N ASP A 324 5.55 -2.92 12.25
CA ASP A 324 4.72 -3.95 11.61
C ASP A 324 3.94 -4.82 12.60
N GLY A 325 2.78 -5.33 12.17
CA GLY A 325 1.88 -6.16 12.98
C GLY A 325 1.16 -5.40 14.10
N PHE A 326 1.01 -4.08 13.97
CA PHE A 326 0.31 -3.28 14.96
C PHE A 326 -1.18 -3.65 15.01
N MET A 327 -1.73 -3.75 16.22
CA MET A 327 -3.16 -3.99 16.41
C MET A 327 -3.77 -2.97 17.37
N ALA A 328 -5.00 -2.53 17.10
CA ALA A 328 -5.76 -1.66 17.99
C ALA A 328 -7.20 -2.14 18.12
N ARG A 329 -7.77 -2.00 19.32
CA ARG A 329 -9.17 -2.35 19.60
C ARG A 329 -9.77 -1.56 20.76
N ASP A 330 -11.08 -1.33 20.67
CA ASP A 330 -11.94 -0.74 21.71
C ASP A 330 -11.43 0.64 22.18
N ILE A 331 -11.02 1.49 21.23
CA ILE A 331 -10.31 2.77 21.47
C ILE A 331 -10.64 3.83 20.40
N THR A 332 -10.68 5.11 20.81
CA THR A 332 -10.81 6.27 19.91
C THR A 332 -9.46 6.97 19.69
N PHE A 333 -9.15 7.33 18.45
CA PHE A 333 -8.05 8.21 18.05
C PHE A 333 -8.61 9.52 17.51
N GLN A 334 -8.11 10.67 17.99
CA GLN A 334 -8.74 11.96 17.74
C GLN A 334 -7.73 13.07 17.38
N ASN A 335 -8.13 14.01 16.51
CA ASN A 335 -7.46 15.29 16.34
C ASN A 335 -8.46 16.46 16.39
N GLU A 336 -8.24 17.40 17.31
CA GLU A 336 -9.13 18.51 17.67
C GLU A 336 -8.65 19.88 17.15
N ALA A 337 -7.76 19.92 16.16
CA ALA A 337 -7.26 21.18 15.57
C ALA A 337 -8.34 22.07 14.93
N GLY A 338 -9.53 21.52 14.65
CA GLY A 338 -10.63 22.21 13.98
C GLY A 338 -10.37 22.53 12.50
N PRO A 339 -11.34 23.12 11.78
CA PRO A 339 -11.24 23.38 10.35
C PRO A 339 -10.17 24.43 9.99
N GLU A 340 -9.86 25.36 10.90
CA GLU A 340 -8.81 26.37 10.67
C GLU A 340 -7.38 25.79 10.74
N GLY A 341 -7.20 24.56 11.24
CA GLY A 341 -5.94 23.83 11.16
C GLY A 341 -5.64 23.22 9.78
N HIS A 342 -6.65 23.10 8.91
CA HIS A 342 -6.62 22.32 7.66
C HIS A 342 -6.23 20.87 7.93
N GLN A 343 -5.17 20.33 7.33
CA GLN A 343 -4.78 18.93 7.47
C GLN A 343 -4.36 18.60 8.90
N ALA A 344 -5.13 17.75 9.57
CA ALA A 344 -4.99 17.45 11.00
C ALA A 344 -5.29 15.97 11.28
N VAL A 345 -4.26 15.13 11.14
CA VAL A 345 -4.40 13.67 11.18
C VAL A 345 -4.66 13.18 12.62
N ALA A 346 -5.67 12.33 12.80
CA ALA A 346 -5.92 11.63 14.07
C ALA A 346 -5.07 10.35 14.18
N PHE A 347 -5.05 9.54 13.13
CA PHE A 347 -4.27 8.31 13.07
C PHE A 347 -3.55 8.16 11.74
N ARG A 348 -2.26 7.82 11.79
CA ARG A 348 -1.45 7.41 10.63
C ARG A 348 -0.91 5.99 10.83
N SER A 349 -1.10 5.11 9.84
CA SER A 349 -0.39 3.83 9.78
C SER A 349 0.47 3.67 8.53
N ASP A 350 1.70 3.27 8.81
CA ASP A 350 2.81 2.89 7.93
C ASP A 350 3.31 1.47 8.32
N SER A 351 2.44 0.69 8.99
CA SER A 351 2.68 -0.65 9.54
C SER A 351 2.00 -1.70 8.67
N ASP A 352 2.78 -2.64 8.13
CA ASP A 352 2.23 -3.77 7.38
C ASP A 352 1.55 -4.75 8.35
N PHE A 353 0.47 -5.39 7.92
CA PHE A 353 -0.40 -6.21 8.77
C PHE A 353 -1.10 -5.43 9.90
N SER A 354 -1.42 -4.15 9.66
CA SER A 354 -2.20 -3.33 10.60
C SER A 354 -3.63 -3.87 10.77
N LEU A 355 -4.03 -4.22 12.00
CA LEU A 355 -5.37 -4.73 12.32
C LEU A 355 -6.09 -3.83 13.35
N LEU A 356 -7.14 -3.14 12.93
CA LEU A 356 -7.91 -2.24 13.78
C LEU A 356 -9.37 -2.71 13.82
N GLU A 357 -9.84 -3.16 14.98
CA GLU A 357 -11.20 -3.70 15.16
C GLU A 357 -11.96 -2.95 16.27
N ASN A 358 -13.16 -2.45 15.97
CA ASN A 358 -13.94 -1.61 16.90
C ASN A 358 -13.13 -0.41 17.42
N CYS A 359 -12.50 0.31 16.50
CA CYS A 359 -11.80 1.57 16.75
C CYS A 359 -12.59 2.75 16.17
N GLU A 360 -12.42 3.92 16.76
CA GLU A 360 -13.00 5.17 16.26
C GLU A 360 -11.92 6.16 15.86
N PHE A 361 -12.15 6.91 14.79
CA PHE A 361 -11.23 7.91 14.24
C PHE A 361 -11.99 9.22 14.04
N LEU A 362 -11.65 10.24 14.84
CA LEU A 362 -12.36 11.52 14.89
C LEU A 362 -11.45 12.67 14.45
N GLY A 363 -11.87 13.43 13.43
CA GLY A 363 -11.17 14.63 13.00
C GLY A 363 -12.01 15.49 12.05
N ASN A 364 -11.32 16.28 11.24
CA ASN A 364 -11.92 17.11 10.18
C ASN A 364 -11.32 16.70 8.83
N GLN A 365 -10.39 17.50 8.32
CA GLN A 365 -9.64 17.22 7.11
C GLN A 365 -8.47 16.26 7.39
N ASP A 366 -8.21 15.33 6.47
CA ASP A 366 -7.08 14.37 6.54
C ASP A 366 -7.12 13.48 7.81
N THR A 367 -8.31 13.12 8.32
CA THR A 367 -8.48 12.43 9.63
C THR A 367 -7.70 11.10 9.74
N LEU A 368 -7.84 10.21 8.75
CA LEU A 368 -7.20 8.89 8.72
C LEU A 368 -6.18 8.81 7.58
N TYR A 369 -4.90 8.82 7.92
CA TYR A 369 -3.80 8.65 6.97
C TYR A 369 -3.41 7.16 6.87
N ALA A 370 -4.10 6.43 6.00
CA ALA A 370 -3.76 5.06 5.62
C ALA A 370 -2.59 5.11 4.60
N HIS A 371 -1.39 5.39 5.12
CA HIS A 371 -0.24 5.86 4.34
C HIS A 371 0.26 4.87 3.30
N GLY A 372 0.53 3.63 3.71
CA GLY A 372 1.16 2.61 2.87
C GLY A 372 1.01 1.20 3.45
N LEU A 373 1.45 0.18 2.70
CA LEU A 373 1.42 -1.24 3.11
C LEU A 373 0.00 -1.79 3.31
N ARG A 374 -0.15 -2.99 3.88
CA ARG A 374 -1.43 -3.71 3.96
C ARG A 374 -2.09 -3.49 5.33
N GLN A 375 -3.35 -3.05 5.31
CA GLN A 375 -4.08 -2.62 6.52
C GLN A 375 -5.54 -3.09 6.48
N PHE A 376 -6.11 -3.36 7.65
CA PHE A 376 -7.48 -3.84 7.79
C PHE A 376 -8.20 -3.14 8.94
N TYR A 377 -9.36 -2.56 8.62
CA TYR A 377 -10.24 -1.85 9.53
C TYR A 377 -11.58 -2.58 9.56
N LYS A 378 -11.99 -3.08 10.74
CA LYS A 378 -13.18 -3.91 10.89
C LYS A 378 -14.11 -3.34 11.96
N LYS A 379 -15.37 -3.06 11.61
CA LYS A 379 -16.37 -2.46 12.52
C LYS A 379 -15.87 -1.16 13.15
N CYS A 380 -15.11 -0.38 12.38
CA CYS A 380 -14.56 0.89 12.83
C CYS A 380 -15.51 2.05 12.45
N ARG A 381 -15.48 3.10 13.25
CA ARG A 381 -16.19 4.36 12.98
C ARG A 381 -15.18 5.42 12.55
N ILE A 382 -15.31 5.96 11.35
CA ILE A 382 -14.37 6.95 10.79
C ILE A 382 -15.14 8.21 10.44
N GLN A 383 -14.77 9.34 11.05
CA GLN A 383 -15.53 10.59 11.00
C GLN A 383 -14.65 11.79 10.61
N GLY A 384 -15.03 12.50 9.55
CA GLY A 384 -14.32 13.70 9.06
C GLY A 384 -15.09 14.42 7.94
N ASN A 385 -14.42 15.27 7.15
CA ASN A 385 -15.06 16.03 6.07
C ASN A 385 -14.28 16.07 4.73
N ILE A 386 -13.08 16.66 4.70
CA ILE A 386 -12.26 16.73 3.48
C ILE A 386 -11.22 15.59 3.48
N ASP A 387 -11.19 14.78 2.43
CA ASP A 387 -10.16 13.76 2.18
C ASP A 387 -9.89 12.86 3.40
N PHE A 388 -10.93 12.59 4.20
CA PHE A 388 -10.73 12.14 5.58
C PHE A 388 -10.30 10.68 5.71
N ILE A 389 -10.27 9.94 4.60
CA ILE A 389 -9.55 8.68 4.41
C ILE A 389 -8.61 8.86 3.20
N PHE A 390 -7.30 8.98 3.43
CA PHE A 390 -6.32 9.28 2.39
C PHE A 390 -4.99 8.56 2.61
N GLY A 391 -4.17 8.52 1.56
CA GLY A 391 -2.91 7.78 1.53
C GLY A 391 -2.87 6.72 0.42
N ASN A 392 -1.83 5.88 0.44
CA ASN A 392 -1.49 4.92 -0.60
C ASN A 392 -1.21 3.52 -0.03
N SER A 393 -1.94 3.11 1.01
CA SER A 393 -1.99 1.72 1.46
C SER A 393 -2.80 0.83 0.51
N ALA A 394 -2.70 -0.48 0.72
CA ALA A 394 -3.76 -1.44 0.41
C ALA A 394 -4.61 -1.61 1.69
N SER A 395 -5.71 -0.87 1.81
CA SER A 395 -6.60 -0.96 2.98
C SER A 395 -7.94 -1.57 2.61
N VAL A 396 -8.40 -2.53 3.40
CA VAL A 396 -9.80 -2.97 3.40
C VAL A 396 -10.50 -2.42 4.65
N PHE A 397 -11.67 -1.83 4.44
CA PHE A 397 -12.62 -1.37 5.45
C PHE A 397 -13.83 -2.30 5.38
N GLN A 398 -14.15 -3.03 6.45
CA GLN A 398 -15.25 -3.99 6.50
C GLN A 398 -16.21 -3.69 7.65
N ASP A 399 -17.51 -3.70 7.36
CA ASP A 399 -18.59 -3.45 8.32
C ASP A 399 -18.44 -2.08 9.05
N CYS A 400 -17.78 -1.09 8.42
CA CYS A 400 -17.42 0.18 9.05
C CYS A 400 -18.51 1.26 8.88
N GLU A 401 -18.62 2.16 9.86
CA GLU A 401 -19.40 3.39 9.78
C GLU A 401 -18.50 4.53 9.25
N ILE A 402 -18.82 5.07 8.09
CA ILE A 402 -18.09 6.16 7.44
C ILE A 402 -18.98 7.41 7.48
N LEU A 403 -18.65 8.35 8.37
CA LEU A 403 -19.53 9.43 8.80
C LEU A 403 -18.99 10.81 8.41
N ILE A 404 -19.70 11.50 7.52
CA ILE A 404 -19.38 12.88 7.15
C ILE A 404 -19.85 13.82 8.26
N ALA A 405 -18.93 14.60 8.81
CA ALA A 405 -19.19 15.62 9.83
C ALA A 405 -19.27 17.03 9.22
N PRO A 406 -19.95 17.98 9.86
CA PRO A 406 -19.95 19.38 9.42
C PRO A 406 -18.55 19.99 9.48
N ARG A 407 -18.30 21.01 8.67
CA ARG A 407 -17.22 21.96 8.98
C ARG A 407 -17.66 22.83 10.14
N GLN A 408 -16.83 22.96 11.17
CA GLN A 408 -17.18 23.71 12.40
C GLN A 408 -17.28 25.24 12.21
N VAL A 409 -17.03 25.75 10.99
CA VAL A 409 -17.03 27.18 10.65
C VAL A 409 -18.03 27.42 9.51
N ASN A 410 -19.09 28.17 9.79
CA ASN A 410 -20.22 28.45 8.89
C ASN A 410 -20.85 27.21 8.22
N PRO A 411 -21.21 26.15 8.99
CA PRO A 411 -21.77 24.91 8.42
C PRO A 411 -23.01 25.14 7.54
N GLU A 412 -23.81 26.17 7.81
CA GLU A 412 -25.03 26.51 7.06
C GLU A 412 -24.79 26.91 5.60
N LYS A 413 -23.54 27.25 5.23
CA LYS A 413 -23.13 27.57 3.85
C LYS A 413 -22.83 26.32 3.02
N GLY A 414 -22.71 25.17 3.68
CA GLY A 414 -22.32 23.91 3.06
C GLY A 414 -20.92 23.91 2.45
N GLU A 415 -20.57 22.77 1.87
CA GLU A 415 -19.25 22.51 1.35
C GLU A 415 -19.24 21.40 0.28
N LYS A 416 -18.09 21.23 -0.36
CA LYS A 416 -17.75 20.02 -1.10
C LYS A 416 -16.84 19.14 -0.22
N ASN A 417 -17.28 17.93 0.05
CA ASN A 417 -16.54 16.91 0.81
C ASN A 417 -16.21 15.72 -0.09
N ALA A 418 -15.08 15.07 0.19
CA ALA A 418 -14.69 13.82 -0.44
C ALA A 418 -14.32 12.82 0.66
N VAL A 419 -14.98 11.65 0.67
CA VAL A 419 -14.73 10.61 1.67
C VAL A 419 -13.33 10.05 1.52
N THR A 420 -12.88 9.82 0.27
CA THR A 420 -11.56 9.26 -0.02
C THR A 420 -10.67 10.12 -0.91
N ALA A 421 -9.37 10.06 -0.66
CA ALA A 421 -8.33 10.63 -1.52
C ALA A 421 -7.17 9.62 -1.69
N HIS A 422 -7.40 8.54 -2.45
CA HIS A 422 -6.39 7.49 -2.64
C HIS A 422 -5.21 7.97 -3.50
N GLY A 423 -4.00 7.63 -3.07
CA GLY A 423 -2.75 8.20 -3.54
C GLY A 423 -1.86 7.28 -4.38
N ARG A 424 -2.39 6.32 -5.15
CA ARG A 424 -1.57 5.47 -6.03
C ARG A 424 -0.83 6.30 -7.09
N ILE A 425 0.50 6.32 -7.01
CA ILE A 425 1.41 7.08 -7.88
C ILE A 425 1.94 6.27 -9.07
N ASP A 426 1.81 4.94 -9.03
CA ASP A 426 2.34 4.05 -10.05
C ASP A 426 1.44 2.82 -10.25
N PRO A 427 1.14 2.40 -11.49
CA PRO A 427 0.26 1.27 -11.80
C PRO A 427 0.79 -0.07 -11.26
N THR A 428 2.10 -0.17 -10.99
CA THR A 428 2.69 -1.39 -10.40
C THR A 428 2.32 -1.61 -8.93
N GLN A 429 1.89 -0.57 -8.22
CA GLN A 429 1.53 -0.65 -6.82
C GLN A 429 0.21 -1.41 -6.64
N SER A 430 0.23 -2.45 -5.80
CA SER A 430 -0.95 -3.25 -5.43
C SER A 430 -1.86 -2.55 -4.39
N THR A 431 -1.84 -1.22 -4.36
CA THR A 431 -2.46 -0.36 -3.34
C THR A 431 -3.84 0.16 -3.77
N GLY A 432 -4.70 0.50 -2.82
CA GLY A 432 -6.08 0.93 -3.04
C GLY A 432 -6.89 0.91 -1.75
N PHE A 433 -8.04 1.59 -1.75
CA PHE A 433 -9.04 1.47 -0.68
C PHE A 433 -10.21 0.61 -1.12
N VAL A 434 -10.58 -0.38 -0.31
CA VAL A 434 -11.74 -1.25 -0.53
C VAL A 434 -12.70 -1.10 0.64
N PHE A 435 -13.96 -0.74 0.37
CA PHE A 435 -15.03 -0.69 1.35
C PHE A 435 -16.00 -1.84 1.11
N VAL A 436 -16.22 -2.68 2.13
CA VAL A 436 -17.06 -3.89 2.07
C VAL A 436 -18.12 -3.81 3.16
N ASN A 437 -19.40 -3.87 2.78
CA ASN A 437 -20.55 -3.80 3.71
C ASN A 437 -20.55 -2.54 4.61
N CYS A 438 -19.91 -1.46 4.21
CA CYS A 438 -19.82 -0.23 5.01
C CYS A 438 -21.13 0.58 4.95
N LEU A 439 -21.39 1.37 5.99
CA LEU A 439 -22.41 2.43 5.98
C LEU A 439 -21.75 3.77 5.65
N ILE A 440 -22.19 4.42 4.57
CA ILE A 440 -21.72 5.76 4.17
C ILE A 440 -22.85 6.76 4.44
N ASN A 441 -22.69 7.60 5.47
CA ASN A 441 -23.73 8.49 5.99
C ASN A 441 -23.11 9.82 6.51
N GLY A 442 -23.94 10.75 6.97
CA GLY A 442 -23.50 11.89 7.78
C GLY A 442 -23.65 11.63 9.28
N THR A 443 -23.02 12.44 10.12
CA THR A 443 -23.38 12.54 11.55
C THR A 443 -24.81 13.07 11.69
N GLU A 444 -25.43 12.91 12.86
CA GLU A 444 -26.81 13.42 13.09
C GLU A 444 -26.91 14.94 12.85
N GLU A 445 -25.86 15.69 13.20
CA GLU A 445 -25.73 17.13 12.91
C GLU A 445 -25.61 17.40 11.41
N TYR A 446 -24.74 16.68 10.70
CA TYR A 446 -24.60 16.82 9.25
C TYR A 446 -25.91 16.50 8.52
N MET A 447 -26.62 15.47 8.95
CA MET A 447 -27.89 15.06 8.34
C MET A 447 -29.04 16.03 8.65
N LYS A 448 -28.93 16.90 9.67
CA LYS A 448 -29.86 18.04 9.85
C LYS A 448 -29.56 19.14 8.85
N LEU A 449 -28.29 19.51 8.69
CA LEU A 449 -27.82 20.53 7.75
C LEU A 449 -28.11 20.15 6.29
N TYR A 450 -27.73 18.93 5.88
CA TYR A 450 -28.03 18.38 4.56
C TYR A 450 -29.54 18.36 4.27
N LYS A 451 -30.40 17.98 5.22
CA LYS A 451 -31.87 18.00 5.04
C LYS A 451 -32.43 19.41 4.92
N ALA A 452 -31.80 20.41 5.56
CA ALA A 452 -32.21 21.81 5.46
C ALA A 452 -31.83 22.44 4.11
N ASN A 453 -30.66 22.12 3.55
CA ASN A 453 -30.24 22.63 2.24
C ASN A 453 -29.30 21.66 1.47
N PRO A 454 -29.84 20.61 0.82
CA PRO A 454 -29.03 19.60 0.14
C PRO A 454 -28.32 20.13 -1.13
N LYS A 455 -28.57 21.38 -1.55
CA LYS A 455 -27.91 22.01 -2.70
C LYS A 455 -26.50 22.52 -2.39
N VAL A 456 -26.18 22.74 -1.11
CA VAL A 456 -24.86 23.23 -0.68
C VAL A 456 -24.01 22.17 0.03
N HIS A 457 -24.63 21.13 0.57
CA HIS A 457 -23.96 19.99 1.21
C HIS A 457 -23.70 18.88 0.20
N ILE A 458 -22.58 18.97 -0.52
CA ILE A 458 -22.26 18.10 -1.66
C ILE A 458 -21.14 17.13 -1.26
N ASN A 459 -21.43 15.82 -1.30
CA ASN A 459 -20.49 14.80 -0.85
C ASN A 459 -20.15 13.82 -1.97
N PHE A 460 -18.87 13.48 -2.10
CA PHE A 460 -18.35 12.51 -3.06
C PHE A 460 -17.69 11.33 -2.36
N LEU A 461 -17.79 10.15 -2.95
CA LEU A 461 -17.10 8.93 -2.54
C LEU A 461 -15.56 9.09 -2.60
N GLY A 462 -15.06 9.96 -3.47
CA GLY A 462 -13.65 10.36 -3.46
C GLY A 462 -13.22 11.29 -4.59
N ARG A 463 -11.91 11.56 -4.63
CA ARG A 463 -11.21 12.31 -5.68
C ARG A 463 -9.74 11.90 -5.86
N PRO A 464 -9.20 11.89 -7.10
CA PRO A 464 -7.91 11.26 -7.39
C PRO A 464 -6.71 12.13 -6.98
N TRP A 465 -6.21 11.94 -5.76
CA TRP A 465 -5.03 12.67 -5.27
C TRP A 465 -3.77 12.42 -6.09
N LYS A 466 -3.68 11.27 -6.78
CA LYS A 466 -2.57 10.82 -7.63
C LYS A 466 -3.09 10.08 -8.88
N GLU A 467 -2.22 9.96 -9.88
CA GLU A 467 -2.51 9.52 -11.25
C GLU A 467 -3.28 8.19 -11.37
N PHE A 468 -2.98 7.20 -10.52
CA PHE A 468 -3.58 5.85 -10.62
C PHE A 468 -4.55 5.54 -9.47
N SER A 469 -5.09 6.59 -8.82
CA SER A 469 -5.95 6.50 -7.63
C SER A 469 -6.96 5.35 -7.69
N ARG A 470 -7.03 4.53 -6.64
CA ARG A 470 -7.89 3.34 -6.60
C ARG A 470 -8.74 3.27 -5.34
N THR A 471 -10.05 3.37 -5.51
CA THR A 471 -11.06 3.24 -4.45
C THR A 471 -12.22 2.40 -4.97
N VAL A 472 -12.71 1.44 -4.19
CA VAL A 472 -13.90 0.66 -4.53
C VAL A 472 -14.88 0.52 -3.38
N PHE A 473 -16.18 0.54 -3.69
CA PHE A 473 -17.27 0.30 -2.74
C PHE A 473 -18.09 -0.93 -3.18
N ILE A 474 -18.16 -1.92 -2.30
CA ILE A 474 -18.77 -3.24 -2.55
C ILE A 474 -19.79 -3.52 -1.45
N GLY A 475 -21.02 -3.88 -1.82
CA GLY A 475 -22.08 -4.28 -0.88
C GLY A 475 -22.46 -3.22 0.17
N SER A 476 -22.03 -1.97 0.01
CA SER A 476 -22.11 -0.92 1.03
C SER A 476 -23.43 -0.15 0.92
N ASN A 477 -23.99 0.29 2.05
CA ASN A 477 -25.16 1.16 2.08
C ASN A 477 -24.72 2.62 1.97
N MET A 478 -25.24 3.34 0.98
CA MET A 478 -24.98 4.74 0.71
C MET A 478 -26.24 5.56 0.95
N GLU A 479 -26.22 6.40 1.99
CA GLU A 479 -27.34 7.29 2.28
C GLU A 479 -27.46 8.44 1.27
N ALA A 480 -28.59 9.15 1.28
CA ALA A 480 -28.95 10.15 0.27
C ALA A 480 -27.97 11.34 0.12
N LEU A 481 -27.02 11.52 1.05
CA LEU A 481 -26.08 12.66 1.04
C LEU A 481 -25.01 12.60 -0.06
N ILE A 482 -24.82 11.44 -0.70
CA ILE A 482 -23.86 11.24 -1.79
C ILE A 482 -24.38 11.89 -3.08
N SER A 483 -23.56 12.70 -3.74
CA SER A 483 -23.89 13.33 -5.02
C SER A 483 -24.19 12.27 -6.08
N PRO A 484 -25.18 12.47 -6.98
CA PRO A 484 -25.44 11.55 -8.09
C PRO A 484 -24.19 11.26 -8.95
N ASP A 485 -23.33 12.27 -9.11
CA ASP A 485 -22.01 12.17 -9.77
C ASP A 485 -21.12 11.06 -9.18
N GLY A 486 -21.30 10.77 -7.88
CA GLY A 486 -20.56 9.83 -7.05
C GLY A 486 -19.15 10.32 -6.70
N TRP A 487 -18.40 10.78 -7.69
CA TRP A 487 -16.98 11.05 -7.61
C TRP A 487 -16.66 12.46 -8.12
N SER A 488 -15.57 13.07 -7.63
CA SER A 488 -15.16 14.41 -8.07
C SER A 488 -13.74 14.42 -8.66
N PRO A 489 -13.48 15.23 -9.70
CA PRO A 489 -12.14 15.38 -10.24
C PRO A 489 -11.24 16.09 -9.23
N TRP A 490 -9.94 15.80 -9.27
CA TRP A 490 -8.97 16.54 -8.45
C TRP A 490 -8.71 17.95 -8.99
N GLY A 491 -8.64 18.08 -10.32
CA GLY A 491 -8.55 19.37 -11.02
C GLY A 491 -8.36 19.15 -12.52
N GLY A 492 -9.31 19.65 -13.33
CA GLY A 492 -9.38 19.31 -14.76
C GLY A 492 -9.50 17.79 -14.97
N ASP A 493 -8.95 17.32 -16.08
CA ASP A 493 -9.01 15.90 -16.49
C ASP A 493 -7.88 15.04 -15.88
N PHE A 494 -7.17 15.55 -14.87
CA PHE A 494 -6.09 14.82 -14.20
C PHE A 494 -6.59 13.47 -13.64
N ALA A 495 -5.84 12.41 -13.95
CA ALA A 495 -6.06 11.03 -13.53
C ALA A 495 -7.34 10.34 -14.05
N LEU A 496 -8.22 11.01 -14.82
CA LEU A 496 -9.55 10.45 -15.12
C LEU A 496 -9.50 9.17 -15.99
N GLU A 497 -8.53 9.10 -16.90
CA GLU A 497 -8.28 7.94 -17.76
C GLU A 497 -7.59 6.78 -17.02
N THR A 498 -6.78 7.09 -15.99
CA THR A 498 -5.82 6.16 -15.34
C THR A 498 -6.23 5.70 -13.93
N LEU A 499 -7.14 6.42 -13.27
CA LEU A 499 -7.73 6.01 -11.98
C LEU A 499 -8.64 4.79 -12.16
N TYR A 500 -8.93 4.08 -11.06
CA TYR A 500 -10.01 3.09 -11.02
C TYR A 500 -10.90 3.29 -9.81
N TYR A 501 -12.08 3.88 -10.04
CA TYR A 501 -13.15 4.06 -9.05
C TYR A 501 -14.33 3.16 -9.40
N GLY A 502 -14.50 2.09 -8.61
CA GLY A 502 -15.44 1.01 -8.88
C GLY A 502 -16.55 0.91 -7.82
N GLU A 503 -17.75 0.61 -8.28
CA GLU A 503 -18.90 0.30 -7.42
C GLU A 503 -19.51 -1.05 -7.82
N SER A 504 -19.96 -1.84 -6.85
CA SER A 504 -20.66 -3.10 -7.11
C SER A 504 -21.62 -3.47 -5.97
N LYS A 505 -22.87 -3.80 -6.33
CA LYS A 505 -23.93 -4.28 -5.40
C LYS A 505 -24.18 -3.39 -4.17
N ASN A 506 -23.87 -2.10 -4.27
CA ASN A 506 -24.18 -1.11 -3.23
C ASN A 506 -25.69 -0.85 -3.15
N THR A 507 -26.16 -0.41 -1.99
CA THR A 507 -27.58 -0.15 -1.69
C THR A 507 -27.78 1.24 -1.08
N GLY A 508 -29.04 1.66 -0.87
CA GLY A 508 -29.38 2.96 -0.30
C GLY A 508 -29.64 4.04 -1.35
N LEU A 509 -30.08 5.22 -0.90
CA LEU A 509 -30.51 6.30 -1.79
C LEU A 509 -29.35 6.99 -2.55
N GLY A 510 -28.12 6.88 -2.06
CA GLY A 510 -26.91 7.37 -2.71
C GLY A 510 -26.28 6.40 -3.72
N SER A 511 -26.74 5.14 -3.79
CA SER A 511 -26.17 4.11 -4.68
C SER A 511 -26.77 4.09 -6.09
N ASP A 512 -27.64 5.04 -6.45
CA ASP A 512 -28.08 5.23 -7.84
C ASP A 512 -26.90 5.63 -8.72
N ARG A 513 -26.52 4.72 -9.62
CA ARG A 513 -25.38 4.93 -10.54
C ARG A 513 -25.77 5.56 -11.89
N SER A 514 -27.07 5.81 -12.15
CA SER A 514 -27.59 6.30 -13.43
C SER A 514 -27.05 7.66 -13.88
N ARG A 515 -26.51 8.45 -12.94
CA ARG A 515 -25.94 9.80 -13.16
C ARG A 515 -24.51 9.96 -12.64
N ARG A 516 -23.78 8.85 -12.47
CA ARG A 516 -22.35 8.90 -12.14
C ARG A 516 -21.56 9.59 -13.25
N VAL A 517 -20.42 10.16 -12.88
CA VAL A 517 -19.42 10.62 -13.86
C VAL A 517 -19.05 9.49 -14.83
N SER A 518 -18.85 9.82 -16.11
CA SER A 518 -18.58 8.84 -17.18
C SER A 518 -17.29 8.03 -16.99
N TRP A 519 -16.37 8.52 -16.15
CA TRP A 519 -15.14 7.84 -15.76
C TRP A 519 -15.27 6.97 -14.50
N SER A 520 -16.46 6.88 -13.89
CA SER A 520 -16.78 5.88 -12.86
C SER A 520 -16.87 4.48 -13.50
N SER A 521 -16.49 3.45 -12.75
CA SER A 521 -16.51 2.06 -13.21
C SER A 521 -17.63 1.24 -12.54
N GLU A 522 -18.01 0.14 -13.19
CA GLU A 522 -18.59 -1.02 -12.51
C GLU A 522 -17.47 -2.03 -12.25
N ILE A 523 -17.58 -2.80 -11.16
CA ILE A 523 -16.69 -3.95 -10.94
C ILE A 523 -17.42 -5.19 -11.49
N PRO A 524 -16.90 -5.85 -12.55
CA PRO A 524 -17.49 -7.07 -13.08
C PRO A 524 -17.62 -8.14 -11.99
N GLU A 525 -18.71 -8.91 -12.00
CA GLU A 525 -19.05 -9.85 -10.92
C GLU A 525 -17.96 -10.91 -10.71
N GLU A 526 -17.38 -11.39 -11.80
CA GLU A 526 -16.26 -12.32 -11.87
C GLU A 526 -14.95 -11.77 -11.25
N HIS A 527 -14.86 -10.45 -11.02
CA HIS A 527 -13.67 -9.77 -10.53
C HIS A 527 -13.84 -9.14 -9.14
N VAL A 528 -15.06 -9.09 -8.58
CA VAL A 528 -15.32 -8.60 -7.21
C VAL A 528 -14.44 -9.30 -6.17
N HIS A 529 -14.17 -10.60 -6.34
CA HIS A 529 -13.32 -11.37 -5.44
C HIS A 529 -11.84 -10.94 -5.40
N ALA A 530 -11.33 -10.21 -6.40
CA ALA A 530 -9.97 -9.66 -6.36
C ALA A 530 -9.79 -8.62 -5.23
N TYR A 531 -10.90 -8.01 -4.77
CA TYR A 531 -10.94 -7.09 -3.65
C TYR A 531 -11.30 -7.75 -2.30
N SER A 532 -11.32 -9.09 -2.21
CA SER A 532 -11.56 -9.76 -0.93
C SER A 532 -10.43 -9.53 0.07
N VAL A 533 -10.72 -9.64 1.37
CA VAL A 533 -9.72 -9.54 2.46
C VAL A 533 -8.54 -10.52 2.25
N ALA A 534 -8.81 -11.73 1.72
CA ALA A 534 -7.76 -12.68 1.39
C ALA A 534 -6.98 -12.29 0.13
N ASN A 535 -7.62 -11.95 -0.99
CA ASN A 535 -6.90 -11.67 -2.24
C ASN A 535 -6.18 -10.31 -2.23
N PHE A 536 -6.81 -9.25 -1.72
CA PHE A 536 -6.32 -7.88 -1.83
C PHE A 536 -5.18 -7.57 -0.86
N ILE A 537 -5.27 -8.06 0.39
CA ILE A 537 -4.29 -7.82 1.45
C ILE A 537 -3.62 -9.07 2.02
N GLN A 538 -3.84 -10.25 1.42
CA GLN A 538 -3.18 -11.52 1.78
C GLN A 538 -3.39 -11.88 3.26
N ALA A 539 -4.61 -11.66 3.77
CA ALA A 539 -4.96 -11.82 5.19
C ALA A 539 -4.69 -13.21 5.79
N ASP A 540 -4.59 -14.24 4.95
CA ASP A 540 -4.18 -15.59 5.31
C ASP A 540 -2.70 -15.67 5.74
N GLU A 541 -1.82 -14.86 5.15
CA GLU A 541 -0.43 -14.71 5.60
C GLU A 541 -0.36 -14.13 7.02
N TRP A 542 -1.34 -13.31 7.42
CA TRP A 542 -1.36 -12.61 8.72
C TRP A 542 -1.71 -13.57 9.85
N ALA A 543 -2.51 -14.61 9.58
CA ALA A 543 -2.95 -15.57 10.59
C ALA A 543 -1.76 -16.33 11.22
N LEU A 544 -0.68 -16.54 10.45
CA LEU A 544 0.58 -17.15 10.90
C LEU A 544 1.33 -16.26 11.93
N MET A 545 1.02 -14.95 11.98
CA MET A 545 1.48 -14.02 13.01
C MET A 545 0.48 -13.89 14.18
N SER A 546 -0.74 -14.42 14.06
CA SER A 546 -1.81 -14.25 15.06
C SER A 546 -1.78 -15.26 16.22
N GLY A 547 -1.20 -16.45 16.00
CA GLY A 547 -0.98 -17.49 17.01
C GLY A 547 0.00 -17.10 18.13
#